data_AF-A0A8J7Q2S9-F1
#
_entry.id   AF-A0A8J7Q2S9-F1
#
_cell.length_a   1.000
_cell.length_b   1.000
_cell.length_c   1.000
_cell.angle_alpha   90.00
_cell.angle_beta   90.00
_cell.angle_gamma   90.00
#
_symmetry.space_group_name_H-M   'P 1'
#
loop_
_entity.id
_entity.type
_entity.pdbx_description
1 polymer ?
#
loop_
_entity_poly.entity_id
_entity_poly.type
_entity_poly.pdbx_seq_one_letter_code
_entity_poly.pdbx_strand_id
1 'polypeptide(L)'
;MALGLVAGVGCTPRAPGEKDIEVKARDPLAEAHTILERYAKGQPMGSEAQSFPKLVEDVKAKDAQKGEILEKGLDELQKAPPAARKAKAQELLKKLA
;
A
#
# COMPACT_ATOMS: atom_id res chain seq x y z
N MET A 1 33.53 15.60 45.38
CA MET A 1 33.99 14.47 44.55
C MET A 1 32.77 13.72 44.04
N ALA A 2 32.81 13.32 42.77
CA ALA A 2 31.68 13.00 41.90
C ALA A 2 31.12 11.57 42.02
N LEU A 3 29.83 11.41 41.70
CA LEU A 3 29.18 10.41 40.80
C LEU A 3 27.67 10.46 41.09
N GLY A 4 26.72 10.76 40.19
CA GLY A 4 26.67 10.52 38.76
C GLY A 4 25.96 9.20 38.46
N LEU A 5 24.62 9.13 38.53
CA LEU A 5 23.86 8.07 37.87
C LEU A 5 22.53 8.59 37.31
N VAL A 6 22.46 8.57 36.00
CA VAL A 6 21.38 8.99 35.11
C VAL A 6 20.19 8.05 35.26
N ALA A 7 19.02 8.57 35.59
CA ALA A 7 17.76 7.81 35.57
C ALA A 7 17.35 7.61 34.10
N GLY A 8 17.81 6.51 33.53
CA GLY A 8 17.49 6.06 32.19
C GLY A 8 16.00 5.74 32.03
N VAL A 9 15.47 6.21 30.91
CA VAL A 9 14.20 5.87 30.28
C VAL A 9 14.00 4.35 30.26
N GLY A 10 13.19 3.83 31.16
CA GLY A 10 12.72 2.45 31.14
C GLY A 10 11.43 2.34 30.35
N CYS A 11 11.48 2.46 29.02
CA CYS A 11 10.41 1.98 28.16
C CYS A 11 10.35 0.46 28.30
N THR A 12 9.35 -0.03 29.02
CA THR A 12 8.99 -1.44 29.06
C THR A 12 8.61 -1.89 27.66
N PRO A 13 9.26 -2.90 27.06
CA PRO A 13 8.71 -3.56 25.89
C PRO A 13 7.63 -4.52 26.41
N ARG A 14 6.39 -4.02 26.50
CA ARG A 14 5.23 -4.90 26.58
C ARG A 14 5.11 -5.55 25.21
N ALA A 15 5.59 -6.78 25.06
CA ALA A 15 5.31 -7.61 23.90
C ALA A 15 3.78 -7.67 23.71
N PRO A 16 3.23 -7.16 22.59
CA PRO A 16 1.82 -7.39 22.29
C PRO A 16 1.64 -8.89 22.09
N GLY A 17 0.82 -9.51 22.93
CA GLY A 17 0.44 -10.91 22.76
C GLY A 17 -0.05 -11.14 21.33
N GLU A 18 0.37 -12.27 20.76
CA GLU A 18 -0.11 -12.78 19.49
C GLU A 18 -1.63 -12.81 19.54
N LYS A 19 -2.23 -11.80 18.90
CA LYS A 19 -3.63 -11.87 18.52
C LYS A 19 -3.58 -12.63 17.21
N ASP A 20 -4.20 -13.80 17.17
CA ASP A 20 -4.63 -14.40 15.92
C ASP A 20 -5.51 -13.37 15.21
N ILE A 21 -4.90 -12.59 14.33
CA ILE A 21 -5.62 -11.69 13.44
C ILE A 21 -6.23 -12.64 12.45
N GLU A 22 -7.51 -12.99 12.65
CA GLU A 22 -8.34 -13.54 11.59
C GLU A 22 -8.23 -12.55 10.43
N VAL A 23 -7.36 -12.87 9.46
CA VAL A 23 -7.13 -12.05 8.29
C VAL A 23 -8.39 -12.23 7.45
N LYS A 24 -9.42 -11.43 7.76
CA LYS A 24 -10.57 -11.25 6.87
C LYS A 24 -9.98 -11.00 5.49
N ALA A 25 -10.28 -11.90 4.55
CA ALA A 25 -9.82 -11.82 3.18
C ALA A 25 -10.08 -10.39 2.69
N ARG A 26 -9.00 -9.61 2.61
CA ARG A 26 -9.11 -8.19 2.30
C ARG A 26 -9.55 -8.14 0.85
N ASP A 27 -10.61 -7.37 0.58
CA ASP A 27 -11.07 -7.22 -0.79
C ASP A 27 -9.93 -6.67 -1.65
N PRO A 28 -9.43 -7.42 -2.65
CA PRO A 28 -8.27 -7.00 -3.43
C PRO A 28 -8.55 -5.72 -4.21
N LEU A 29 -9.81 -5.46 -4.58
CA LEU A 29 -10.17 -4.21 -5.23
C LEU A 29 -10.11 -3.03 -4.25
N ALA A 30 -10.55 -3.22 -3.00
CA ALA A 30 -10.45 -2.20 -1.97
C ALA A 30 -8.98 -1.91 -1.58
N GLU A 31 -8.13 -2.94 -1.60
CA GLU A 31 -6.69 -2.78 -1.42
C GLU A 31 -6.07 -1.97 -2.56
N ALA A 32 -6.41 -2.30 -3.81
CA ALA A 32 -5.97 -1.54 -4.98
C ALA A 32 -6.40 -0.07 -4.90
N HIS A 33 -7.66 0.20 -4.53
CA HIS A 33 -8.14 1.57 -4.30
C HIS A 33 -7.31 2.29 -3.22
N THR A 34 -7.06 1.63 -2.09
CA THR A 34 -6.28 2.21 -0.98
C THR A 34 -4.88 2.61 -1.43
N ILE A 35 -4.21 1.76 -2.21
CA ILE A 35 -2.87 2.02 -2.74
C ILE A 35 -2.91 3.20 -3.73
N LEU A 36 -3.85 3.19 -4.66
CA LEU A 36 -3.97 4.26 -5.66
C LEU A 36 -4.36 5.60 -5.03
N GLU A 37 -5.16 5.62 -3.98
CA GLU A 37 -5.46 6.85 -3.24
C GLU A 37 -4.22 7.49 -2.63
N ARG A 38 -3.27 6.70 -2.13
CA ARG A 38 -2.00 7.19 -1.60
C ARG A 38 -1.19 7.87 -2.71
N TYR A 39 -1.09 7.24 -3.87
CA TYR A 39 -0.40 7.84 -5.02
C TYR A 39 -1.12 9.07 -5.55
N ALA A 40 -2.46 9.06 -5.58
CA ALA A 40 -3.29 10.21 -5.92
C ALA A 40 -3.14 11.39 -4.94
N LYS A 41 -2.73 11.12 -3.70
CA LYS A 41 -2.34 12.13 -2.70
C LYS A 41 -0.88 12.58 -2.84
N GLY A 42 -0.11 11.95 -3.72
CA GLY A 42 1.30 12.27 -3.98
C GLY A 42 2.29 11.50 -3.14
N GLN A 43 1.89 10.41 -2.46
CA GLN A 43 2.88 9.53 -1.84
C GLN A 43 3.81 8.94 -2.91
N PRO A 44 5.12 8.85 -2.62
CA PRO A 44 6.04 8.16 -3.49
C PRO A 44 5.68 6.67 -3.56
N MET A 45 5.92 6.07 -4.72
CA MET A 45 5.83 4.62 -4.90
C MET A 45 6.98 3.96 -4.14
N GLY A 46 6.65 3.06 -3.21
CA GLY A 46 7.60 2.32 -2.40
C GLY A 46 7.69 0.84 -2.79
N SER A 47 8.15 0.02 -1.83
CA SER A 47 8.36 -1.41 -2.02
C SER A 47 7.07 -2.19 -2.31
N GLU A 48 5.90 -1.63 -2.00
CA GLU A 48 4.60 -2.25 -2.33
C GLU A 48 4.39 -2.45 -3.83
N ALA A 49 5.12 -1.73 -4.68
CA ALA A 49 5.09 -1.94 -6.14
C ALA A 49 5.54 -3.34 -6.56
N GLN A 50 6.32 -4.03 -5.73
CA GLN A 50 6.72 -5.42 -5.96
C GLN A 50 5.54 -6.39 -5.81
N SER A 51 4.50 -6.00 -5.08
CA SER A 51 3.28 -6.80 -4.86
C SER A 51 2.19 -6.52 -5.90
N PHE A 52 2.38 -5.58 -6.83
CA PHE A 52 1.40 -5.26 -7.87
C PHE A 52 0.99 -6.47 -8.73
N PRO A 53 1.89 -7.37 -9.16
CA PRO A 53 1.49 -8.55 -9.92
C PRO A 53 0.48 -9.40 -9.17
N LYS A 54 0.74 -9.65 -7.87
CA LYS A 54 -0.16 -10.43 -7.02
C LYS A 54 -1.51 -9.74 -6.82
N LEU A 55 -1.49 -8.43 -6.60
CA LEU A 55 -2.71 -7.63 -6.45
C LEU A 55 -3.56 -7.66 -7.73
N VAL A 56 -2.92 -7.56 -8.90
CA VAL A 56 -3.61 -7.70 -10.20
C VAL A 56 -4.23 -9.07 -10.36
N GLU A 57 -3.51 -10.14 -10.03
CA GLU A 57 -4.05 -11.51 -10.07
C GLU A 57 -5.27 -11.66 -9.16
N ASP A 58 -5.20 -11.13 -7.93
CA ASP A 58 -6.30 -11.20 -6.98
C ASP A 58 -7.52 -10.39 -7.43
N VAL A 59 -7.30 -9.21 -8.02
CA VAL A 59 -8.39 -8.43 -8.61
C VAL A 59 -8.95 -9.15 -9.84
N LYS A 60 -8.13 -9.72 -10.73
CA LYS A 60 -8.60 -10.49 -11.90
C LYS A 60 -9.43 -11.71 -11.51
N ALA A 61 -9.04 -12.40 -10.43
CA ALA A 61 -9.79 -13.53 -9.89
C ALA A 61 -11.18 -13.13 -9.39
N LYS A 62 -11.34 -11.89 -8.91
CA LYS A 62 -12.61 -11.35 -8.45
C LYS A 62 -13.42 -10.67 -9.56
N ASP A 63 -12.76 -9.88 -10.39
CA ASP A 63 -13.29 -9.10 -11.50
C ASP A 63 -12.20 -8.96 -12.58
N ALA A 64 -12.31 -9.79 -13.61
CA ALA A 64 -11.34 -9.83 -14.71
C ALA A 64 -11.20 -8.48 -15.42
N GLN A 65 -12.32 -7.76 -15.61
CA GLN A 65 -12.31 -6.48 -16.32
C GLN A 65 -11.58 -5.40 -15.52
N LYS A 66 -11.89 -5.28 -14.22
CA LYS A 66 -11.18 -4.34 -13.34
C LYS A 66 -9.72 -4.74 -13.15
N GLY A 67 -9.42 -6.04 -13.15
CA GLY A 67 -8.06 -6.56 -13.08
C GLY A 67 -7.20 -6.17 -14.29
N GLU A 68 -7.75 -6.22 -15.51
CA GLU A 68 -7.04 -5.73 -16.71
C GLU A 68 -6.82 -4.21 -16.69
N ILE A 69 -7.81 -3.44 -16.24
CA ILE A 69 -7.70 -1.99 -16.09
C ILE A 69 -6.60 -1.66 -15.07
N LEU A 70 -6.59 -2.36 -13.94
CA LEU A 70 -5.61 -2.20 -12.88
C LEU A 70 -4.20 -2.53 -13.37
N GLU A 71 -4.02 -3.65 -14.08
CA GLU A 71 -2.72 -4.07 -14.64
C GLU A 71 -2.11 -3.01 -15.53
N LYS A 72 -2.86 -2.56 -16.54
CA LYS A 72 -2.41 -1.53 -17.48
C LYS A 72 -2.11 -0.22 -16.76
N GLY A 73 -2.98 0.17 -15.84
CA GLY A 73 -2.82 1.40 -15.07
C GLY A 73 -1.60 1.39 -14.14
N LEU A 74 -1.32 0.27 -13.47
CA LEU A 74 -0.15 0.13 -12.60
C LEU A 74 1.16 0.11 -13.40
N ASP A 75 1.20 -0.56 -14.55
CA ASP A 75 2.34 -0.54 -15.47
C ASP A 75 2.64 0.89 -15.98
N GLU A 76 1.59 1.61 -16.40
CA GLU A 76 1.69 3.01 -16.81
C GLU A 76 2.16 3.93 -15.69
N LEU A 77 1.75 3.65 -14.45
CA LEU A 77 2.13 4.38 -13.23
C LEU A 77 3.59 4.13 -12.86
N GLN A 78 4.06 2.88 -12.95
CA GLN A 78 5.46 2.50 -12.69
C GLN A 78 6.43 3.17 -13.67
N LYS A 79 6.07 3.19 -14.95
CA LYS A 79 6.85 3.82 -16.03
C LYS A 79 6.78 5.35 -16.01
N ALA A 80 5.81 5.94 -15.33
CA ALA A 80 5.64 7.39 -15.31
C ALA A 80 6.73 8.08 -14.45
N PRO A 81 7.16 9.29 -14.85
CA PRO A 81 8.03 10.12 -14.01
C PRO A 81 7.30 10.48 -12.70
N PRO A 82 8.01 10.67 -11.58
CA PRO A 82 7.39 10.95 -10.27
C PRO A 82 6.34 12.06 -10.28
N ALA A 83 6.58 13.13 -11.05
CA ALA A 83 5.64 14.26 -11.19
C ALA A 83 4.29 13.87 -11.83
N ALA A 84 4.26 12.84 -12.67
CA ALA A 84 3.04 12.41 -13.38
C ALA A 84 2.27 11.29 -12.63
N ARG A 85 2.91 10.60 -11.68
CA ARG A 85 2.30 9.44 -10.97
C ARG A 85 1.02 9.82 -10.23
N LYS A 86 0.96 11.01 -9.65
CA LYS A 86 -0.23 11.51 -8.95
C LYS A 86 -1.44 11.57 -9.89
N ALA A 87 -1.28 12.21 -11.05
CA ALA A 87 -2.36 12.37 -12.02
C ALA A 87 -2.81 11.00 -12.55
N LYS A 88 -1.87 10.13 -12.90
CA LYS A 88 -2.17 8.78 -13.39
C LYS A 88 -2.91 7.92 -12.35
N ALA A 89 -2.54 8.01 -11.07
CA ALA A 89 -3.26 7.31 -10.01
C ALA A 89 -4.71 7.80 -9.87
N GLN A 90 -4.95 9.10 -10.01
CA GLN A 90 -6.30 9.67 -10.00
C GLN A 90 -7.13 9.21 -11.19
N GLU A 91 -6.53 9.16 -12.38
CA GLU A 91 -7.19 8.64 -13.58
C GLU A 91 -7.52 7.15 -13.43
N LEU A 92 -6.61 6.37 -12.87
CA LEU A 92 -6.84 4.94 -12.66
C LEU A 92 -7.96 4.68 -11.64
N LEU A 93 -8.01 5.44 -10.54
CA LEU A 93 -9.12 5.37 -9.58
C LEU A 93 -10.47 5.63 -10.23
N LYS A 94 -10.56 6.60 -11.15
CA LYS A 94 -11.80 6.88 -11.88
C LYS A 94 -12.22 5.74 -12.81
N LYS A 95 -11.26 5.01 -13.37
CA LYS A 95 -11.54 3.85 -14.25
C LYS A 95 -11.96 2.60 -13.46
N LEU A 96 -11.64 2.54 -12.16
CA LEU A 96 -11.97 1.42 -11.27
C LEU A 96 -13.25 1.64 -10.46
N ALA A 97 -13.76 2.88 -10.45
CA ALA A 97 -15.01 3.29 -9.80
C ALA A 97 -16.23 2.52 -10.32
#